data_AF-A0A6L8G2R6-F1
#
_entry.id   AF-A0A6L8G2R6-F1
#
_cell.length_a   1.000
_cell.length_b   1.000
_cell.length_c   1.000
_cell.angle_alpha   90.00
_cell.angle_beta   90.00
_cell.angle_gamma   90.00
#
_symmetry.space_group_name_H-M   'P 1'
#
loop_
_entity.id
_entity.type
_entity.pdbx_description
1 polymer ?
#
loop_
_entity_poly.entity_id
_entity_poly.type
_entity_poly.pdbx_seq_one_letter_code
_entity_poly.pdbx_strand_id
1 'polypeptide(L)'
;HVDRYIPTENFPDREEAGTPNIAGALALATVLYTLKRIGMDFIAREEEDLVGYAVREMEKIDGVVVYGRTDTGNCPRTGAVSINVRDMHHSLTAAILNDYFNIAVRNACFCAHPYVREMIGDDLMDQMEGLGNEELEALAELQRGMVRTSFGIYNTREDVDALVAALKDICANRDYYDSQYHQAACTNYFHNTFNFDSAAVFSTRNEVDHWLTA
;
A
#
# COMPACT_ATOMS: atom_id res chain seq x y z
N HIS A 1 30.81 34.75 -15.94
CA HIS A 1 29.56 35.36 -15.41
C HIS A 1 29.02 34.64 -14.16
N VAL A 2 29.44 33.40 -13.88
CA VAL A 2 29.10 32.67 -12.64
C VAL A 2 30.05 33.05 -11.49
N ASP A 3 31.19 33.69 -11.79
CA ASP A 3 32.26 34.03 -10.83
C ASP A 3 31.92 35.19 -9.87
N ARG A 4 30.71 35.74 -9.93
CA ARG A 4 30.21 36.81 -9.04
C ARG A 4 29.06 36.38 -8.15
N TYR A 5 28.59 35.14 -8.27
CA TYR A 5 27.58 34.61 -7.36
C TYR A 5 28.29 33.99 -6.16
N ILE A 6 28.22 34.68 -5.02
CA ILE A 6 28.68 34.15 -3.73
C ILE A 6 27.43 33.63 -3.03
N PRO A 7 27.27 32.31 -2.84
CA PRO A 7 26.17 31.76 -2.05
C PRO A 7 26.18 32.38 -0.65
N THR A 8 25.00 32.61 -0.09
CA THR A 8 24.90 32.99 1.31
C THR A 8 25.47 31.88 2.20
N GLU A 9 26.20 32.24 3.25
CA GLU A 9 26.69 31.28 4.26
C GLU A 9 25.62 31.03 5.35
N ASN A 10 24.51 31.76 5.31
CA ASN A 10 23.42 31.64 6.29
C ASN A 10 22.51 30.47 5.92
N PHE A 11 22.40 29.49 6.82
CA PHE A 11 21.41 28.41 6.74
C PHE A 11 20.07 28.85 7.37
N PRO A 12 18.91 28.42 6.83
CA PRO A 12 18.74 27.47 5.72
C PRO A 12 18.78 28.10 4.30
N ASP A 13 18.79 29.44 4.18
CA ASP A 13 18.70 30.18 2.91
C ASP A 13 19.73 29.76 1.85
N ARG A 14 20.89 29.25 2.28
CA ARG A 14 21.92 28.67 1.40
C ARG A 14 21.41 27.49 0.57
N GLU A 15 20.57 26.65 1.17
CA GLU A 15 20.09 25.38 0.59
C GLU A 15 18.70 25.52 -0.05
N GLU A 16 18.00 26.63 0.21
CA GLU A 16 16.62 26.86 -0.24
C GLU A 16 16.55 27.99 -1.28
N ALA A 17 16.97 27.70 -2.50
CA ALA A 17 16.96 28.67 -3.58
C ALA A 17 15.54 28.94 -4.13
N GLY A 18 15.24 30.22 -4.35
CA GLY A 18 13.98 30.67 -4.96
C GLY A 18 12.88 30.95 -3.93
N THR A 19 11.66 31.18 -4.41
CA THR A 19 10.51 31.39 -3.52
C THR A 19 10.12 30.06 -2.87
N PRO A 20 10.13 29.95 -1.53
CA PRO A 20 9.80 28.71 -0.86
C PRO A 20 8.31 28.36 -1.02
N ASN A 21 7.96 27.09 -0.80
CA ASN A 21 6.56 26.67 -0.68
C ASN A 21 5.98 27.10 0.67
N ILE A 22 5.70 28.40 0.80
CA ILE A 22 5.23 29.02 2.05
C ILE A 22 3.96 28.36 2.57
N ALA A 23 2.98 28.12 1.67
CA ALA A 23 1.72 27.48 2.05
C ALA A 23 1.94 26.04 2.57
N GLY A 24 2.80 25.27 1.92
CA GLY A 24 3.19 23.92 2.37
C GLY A 24 3.90 23.93 3.73
N ALA A 25 4.79 24.89 3.96
CA ALA A 25 5.49 25.04 5.24
C ALA A 25 4.53 25.36 6.39
N LEU A 26 3.57 26.27 6.18
CA LEU A 26 2.54 26.59 7.17
C LEU A 26 1.59 25.42 7.45
N ALA A 27 1.20 24.68 6.41
CA ALA A 27 0.39 23.48 6.55
C ALA A 27 1.15 22.40 7.36
N LEU A 28 2.44 22.16 7.05
CA LEU A 28 3.29 21.23 7.79
C LEU A 28 3.42 21.65 9.26
N ALA A 29 3.66 22.94 9.55
CA ALA A 29 3.74 23.43 10.92
C ALA A 29 2.44 23.18 11.70
N THR A 30 1.28 23.34 11.04
CA THR A 30 -0.04 23.08 11.64
C THR A 30 -0.24 21.58 11.93
N VAL A 31 0.17 20.71 11.00
CA VAL A 31 0.13 19.25 11.19
C VAL A 31 1.03 18.84 12.35
N LEU A 32 2.27 19.31 12.39
CA LEU A 32 3.22 19.01 13.47
C LEU A 32 2.70 19.48 14.83
N TYR A 33 2.13 20.68 14.90
CA TYR A 33 1.49 21.19 16.11
C TYR A 33 0.33 20.29 16.57
N THR A 34 -0.50 19.84 15.62
CA THR A 34 -1.64 18.96 15.89
C THR A 34 -1.19 17.59 16.41
N LEU A 35 -0.27 16.93 15.70
CA LEU A 35 0.28 15.63 16.09
C LEU A 35 0.97 15.69 17.45
N LYS A 36 1.74 16.76 17.72
CA LYS A 36 2.37 16.97 19.04
C LYS A 36 1.36 17.17 20.16
N ARG A 37 0.22 17.82 19.88
CA ARG A 37 -0.86 18.03 20.85
C ARG A 37 -1.65 16.76 21.14
N ILE A 38 -1.83 15.89 20.15
CA ILE A 38 -2.36 14.53 20.35
C ILE A 38 -1.36 13.68 21.16
N GLY A 39 -0.08 13.79 20.83
CA GLY A 39 1.03 13.09 21.48
C GLY A 39 1.53 11.93 20.64
N MET A 40 2.79 12.00 20.20
CA MET A 40 3.39 10.97 19.34
C MET A 40 3.50 9.60 20.02
N ASP A 41 3.73 9.56 21.33
CA ASP A 41 3.78 8.30 22.10
C ASP A 41 2.40 7.63 22.22
N PHE A 42 1.33 8.43 22.20
CA PHE A 42 -0.03 7.88 22.14
C PHE A 42 -0.30 7.31 20.76
N ILE A 43 -0.02 8.08 19.69
CA ILE A 43 -0.17 7.65 18.30
C ILE A 43 0.60 6.36 18.03
N ALA A 44 1.87 6.29 18.44
CA ALA A 44 2.70 5.11 18.21
C ALA A 44 2.14 3.85 18.88
N ARG A 45 1.63 3.97 20.12
CA ARG A 45 1.01 2.84 20.83
C ARG A 45 -0.28 2.37 20.19
N GLU A 46 -1.16 3.30 19.79
CA GLU A 46 -2.41 2.94 19.10
C GLU A 46 -2.11 2.25 17.76
N GLU A 47 -1.12 2.75 17.00
CA GLU A 47 -0.67 2.14 15.75
C GLU A 47 -0.08 0.73 15.99
N GLU A 48 0.78 0.57 16.99
CA GLU A 48 1.38 -0.72 17.36
C GLU A 48 0.31 -1.75 17.76
N ASP A 49 -0.67 -1.35 18.57
CA ASP A 49 -1.77 -2.21 18.99
C ASP A 49 -2.65 -2.64 17.80
N LEU A 50 -2.92 -1.73 16.87
CA LEU A 50 -3.73 -1.99 15.68
C LEU A 50 -2.98 -2.88 14.67
N VAL A 51 -1.70 -2.61 14.40
CA VAL A 51 -0.85 -3.44 13.54
C VAL A 51 -0.68 -4.84 14.13
N GLY A 52 -0.44 -4.93 15.44
CA GLY A 52 -0.34 -6.21 16.13
C GLY A 52 -1.65 -7.01 16.03
N TYR A 53 -2.80 -6.33 16.12
CA TYR A 53 -4.09 -6.97 15.87
C TYR A 53 -4.23 -7.45 14.42
N ALA A 54 -3.93 -6.60 13.45
CA ALA A 54 -4.03 -6.93 12.02
C ALA A 54 -3.13 -8.12 11.64
N VAL A 55 -1.88 -8.15 12.09
CA VAL A 55 -0.96 -9.26 11.86
C VAL A 55 -1.53 -10.56 12.43
N ARG A 56 -1.96 -10.56 13.71
CA ARG A 56 -2.53 -11.76 14.35
C ARG A 56 -3.78 -12.28 13.65
N GLU A 57 -4.65 -11.41 13.16
CA GLU A 57 -5.87 -11.84 12.47
C GLU A 57 -5.58 -12.33 11.05
N MET A 58 -4.66 -11.70 10.32
CA MET A 58 -4.25 -12.13 8.97
C MET A 58 -3.49 -13.45 8.99
N GLU A 59 -2.63 -13.70 9.99
CA GLU A 59 -1.93 -15.00 10.14
C GLU A 59 -2.86 -16.20 10.36
N LYS A 60 -4.10 -15.96 10.82
CA LYS A 60 -5.11 -17.03 10.99
C LYS A 60 -5.78 -17.42 9.67
N ILE A 61 -5.57 -16.67 8.59
CA ILE A 61 -6.22 -16.92 7.30
C ILE A 61 -5.36 -17.90 6.51
N ASP A 62 -5.88 -19.11 6.30
CA ASP A 62 -5.23 -20.07 5.42
C ASP A 62 -5.12 -19.49 4.00
N GLY A 63 -3.94 -19.60 3.42
CA GLY A 63 -3.64 -19.03 2.11
C GLY A 63 -3.23 -17.55 2.09
N VAL A 64 -3.22 -16.84 3.21
CA VAL A 64 -2.56 -15.51 3.31
C VAL A 64 -1.14 -15.68 3.81
N VAL A 65 -0.19 -15.01 3.16
CA VAL A 65 1.21 -14.95 3.56
C VAL A 65 1.48 -13.54 4.07
N VAL A 66 1.99 -13.43 5.30
CA VAL A 66 2.38 -12.14 5.91
C VAL A 66 3.90 -12.04 5.92
N TYR A 67 4.43 -10.99 5.29
CA TYR A 67 5.88 -10.83 5.12
C TYR A 67 6.56 -10.08 6.27
N GLY A 68 7.79 -10.50 6.56
CA GLY A 68 8.63 -9.98 7.65
C GLY A 68 8.34 -10.68 8.99
N ARG A 69 8.92 -10.18 10.09
CA ARG A 69 8.69 -10.74 11.43
C ARG A 69 7.26 -10.49 11.90
N THR A 70 6.52 -11.54 12.24
CA THR A 70 5.12 -11.44 12.70
C THR A 70 4.98 -11.36 14.22
N ASP A 71 6.01 -11.76 14.96
CA ASP A 71 6.10 -11.51 16.40
C ASP A 71 6.37 -10.03 16.69
N THR A 72 5.29 -9.26 16.83
CA THR A 72 5.34 -7.82 17.10
C THR A 72 5.80 -7.49 18.52
N GLY A 73 5.82 -8.46 19.44
CA GLY A 73 6.31 -8.23 20.81
C GLY A 73 7.84 -8.19 20.90
N ASN A 74 8.52 -8.89 20.00
CA ASN A 74 9.98 -8.97 19.96
C ASN A 74 10.62 -8.13 18.83
N CYS A 75 9.82 -7.70 17.84
CA CYS A 75 10.27 -6.86 16.74
C CYS A 75 9.23 -5.77 16.47
N PRO A 76 9.49 -4.51 16.89
CA PRO A 76 8.61 -3.39 16.60
C PRO A 76 8.40 -3.25 15.09
N ARG A 77 7.17 -2.95 14.69
CA ARG A 77 6.78 -2.77 13.29
C ARG A 77 6.12 -1.41 13.10
N THR A 78 6.31 -0.83 11.93
CA THR A 78 5.58 0.38 11.53
C THR A 78 4.12 0.05 11.19
N GLY A 79 3.30 1.07 10.97
CA GLY A 79 1.91 1.00 10.48
C GLY A 79 1.66 0.21 9.19
N ALA A 80 2.61 -0.55 8.63
CA ALA A 80 2.46 -1.25 7.37
C ALA A 80 2.66 -2.77 7.49
N VAL A 81 1.76 -3.52 6.85
CA VAL A 81 1.85 -4.97 6.73
C VAL A 81 1.82 -5.36 5.26
N SER A 82 2.87 -6.03 4.81
CA SER A 82 2.93 -6.60 3.47
C SER A 82 2.39 -8.01 3.50
N ILE A 83 1.51 -8.34 2.56
CA ILE A 83 0.86 -9.64 2.43
C ILE A 83 0.82 -10.07 0.97
N ASN A 84 0.62 -11.37 0.75
CA ASN A 84 0.10 -11.91 -0.51
C ASN A 84 -0.96 -12.97 -0.21
N VAL A 85 -1.86 -13.18 -1.16
CA VAL A 85 -2.72 -14.37 -1.19
C VAL A 85 -2.02 -15.40 -2.07
N ARG A 86 -1.83 -16.63 -1.56
CA ARG A 86 -1.20 -17.72 -2.31
C ARG A 86 -1.93 -17.93 -3.63
N ASP A 87 -1.18 -18.27 -4.67
CA ASP A 87 -1.71 -18.54 -6.02
C ASP A 87 -2.50 -17.37 -6.64
N MET A 88 -2.35 -16.15 -6.12
CA MET A 88 -2.98 -14.95 -6.68
C MET A 88 -1.95 -13.85 -6.91
N HIS A 89 -2.04 -13.20 -8.06
CA HIS A 89 -1.21 -12.05 -8.37
C HIS A 89 -1.54 -10.87 -7.42
N HIS A 90 -0.51 -10.18 -6.90
CA HIS A 90 -0.69 -9.07 -5.94
C HIS A 90 -1.62 -7.97 -6.49
N SER A 91 -1.49 -7.64 -7.78
CA SER A 91 -2.34 -6.64 -8.44
C SER A 91 -3.79 -7.07 -8.54
N LEU A 92 -4.07 -8.36 -8.78
CA LEU A 92 -5.44 -8.88 -8.80
C LEU A 92 -6.05 -8.79 -7.40
N THR A 93 -5.31 -9.21 -6.38
CA THR A 93 -5.74 -9.08 -4.97
C THR A 93 -6.08 -7.63 -4.62
N ALA A 94 -5.22 -6.68 -5.02
CA ALA A 94 -5.47 -5.26 -4.78
C ALA A 94 -6.68 -4.72 -5.56
N ALA A 95 -6.90 -5.17 -6.80
CA ALA A 95 -8.06 -4.78 -7.60
C ALA A 95 -9.36 -5.29 -6.97
N ILE A 96 -9.41 -6.55 -6.55
CA ILE A 96 -10.58 -7.15 -5.88
C ILE A 96 -10.91 -6.41 -4.58
N LEU A 97 -9.90 -6.16 -3.74
CA LEU A 97 -10.07 -5.39 -2.50
C LEU A 97 -10.70 -4.01 -2.77
N ASN A 98 -10.30 -3.35 -3.86
CA ASN A 98 -10.86 -2.06 -4.23
C ASN A 98 -12.29 -2.18 -4.78
N ASP A 99 -12.50 -3.00 -5.81
CA ASP A 99 -13.75 -3.05 -6.56
C ASP A 99 -14.92 -3.64 -5.76
N TYR A 100 -14.66 -4.66 -4.95
CA TYR A 100 -15.71 -5.41 -4.24
C TYR A 100 -15.87 -5.00 -2.79
N PHE A 101 -14.78 -4.61 -2.14
CA PHE A 101 -14.77 -4.37 -0.70
C PHE A 101 -14.53 -2.90 -0.33
N ASN A 102 -14.24 -2.04 -1.32
CA ASN A 102 -13.90 -0.63 -1.11
C ASN A 102 -12.70 -0.44 -0.16
N ILE A 103 -11.74 -1.36 -0.22
CA ILE A 103 -10.52 -1.35 0.60
C ILE A 103 -9.35 -0.89 -0.27
N ALA A 104 -8.79 0.27 0.06
CA ALA A 104 -7.66 0.83 -0.65
C ALA A 104 -6.33 0.29 -0.11
N VAL A 105 -5.57 -0.37 -0.97
CA VAL A 105 -4.22 -0.89 -0.67
C VAL A 105 -3.23 -0.45 -1.74
N ARG A 106 -1.93 -0.60 -1.45
CA ARG A 106 -0.87 -0.50 -2.47
C ARG A 106 -0.41 -1.89 -2.85
N ASN A 107 0.05 -2.06 -4.09
CA ASN A 107 0.71 -3.28 -4.52
C ASN A 107 1.99 -2.98 -5.32
N ALA A 108 2.72 -4.02 -5.71
CA ALA A 108 4.06 -4.00 -6.34
C ALA A 108 5.21 -3.94 -5.31
N CYS A 109 6.36 -3.36 -5.70
CA CYS A 109 7.61 -3.47 -4.94
C CYS A 109 7.89 -2.32 -3.97
N PHE A 110 7.00 -1.33 -3.82
CA PHE A 110 7.13 -0.21 -2.86
C PHE A 110 8.47 0.55 -2.92
N CYS A 111 9.09 0.68 -4.10
CA CYS A 111 10.45 1.23 -4.29
C CYS A 111 11.58 0.42 -3.61
N ALA A 112 11.30 -0.79 -3.12
CA ALA A 112 12.21 -1.69 -2.43
C ALA A 112 12.44 -3.00 -3.22
N HIS A 113 12.54 -2.92 -4.55
CA HIS A 113 12.60 -4.08 -5.46
C HIS A 113 13.56 -5.20 -5.03
N PRO A 114 14.81 -4.93 -4.62
CA PRO A 114 15.72 -6.00 -4.20
C PRO A 114 15.22 -6.75 -2.96
N TYR A 115 14.71 -6.03 -1.97
CA TYR A 115 14.20 -6.61 -0.71
C TYR A 115 12.93 -7.42 -0.94
N VAL A 116 12.01 -6.89 -1.76
CA VAL A 116 10.76 -7.58 -2.10
C VAL A 116 11.05 -8.89 -2.84
N ARG A 117 12.01 -8.87 -3.77
CA ARG A 117 12.42 -10.08 -4.49
C ARG A 117 13.02 -11.14 -3.57
N GLU A 118 13.87 -10.74 -2.61
CA GLU A 118 14.46 -11.67 -1.65
C GLU A 118 13.39 -12.36 -0.79
N MET A 119 12.49 -11.56 -0.20
CA MET A 119 11.41 -12.07 0.67
C MET A 119 10.46 -13.03 -0.06
N ILE A 120 10.14 -12.74 -1.31
CA ILE A 120 9.29 -13.60 -2.14
C ILE A 120 10.06 -14.86 -2.56
N GLY A 121 11.36 -14.73 -2.85
CA GLY A 121 12.24 -15.85 -3.20
C GLY A 121 12.29 -16.90 -2.11
N ASP A 122 12.45 -16.50 -0.85
CA ASP A 122 12.47 -17.43 0.30
C ASP A 122 11.16 -18.21 0.42
N ASP A 123 10.01 -17.52 0.33
CA ASP A 123 8.68 -18.16 0.43
C ASP A 123 8.37 -19.07 -0.77
N LEU A 124 8.87 -18.71 -1.95
CA LEU A 124 8.76 -19.53 -3.16
C LEU A 124 9.66 -20.77 -3.03
N MET A 125 10.88 -20.66 -2.51
CA MET A 125 11.77 -21.81 -2.33
C MET A 125 11.15 -22.89 -1.42
N ASP A 126 10.47 -22.49 -0.34
CA ASP A 126 9.75 -23.41 0.55
C ASP A 126 8.56 -24.11 -0.14
N GLN A 127 7.98 -23.51 -1.18
CA GLN A 127 6.87 -24.09 -1.96
C GLN A 127 7.33 -24.91 -3.17
N MET A 128 8.62 -24.86 -3.51
CA MET A 128 9.14 -25.25 -4.82
C MET A 128 10.26 -26.31 -4.77
N GLU A 129 10.35 -27.10 -3.70
CA GLU A 129 11.17 -28.33 -3.68
C GLU A 129 10.82 -29.20 -4.91
N GLY A 130 11.67 -29.16 -5.95
CA GLY A 130 11.55 -29.97 -7.17
C GLY A 130 11.28 -29.23 -8.49
N LEU A 131 11.17 -27.90 -8.52
CA LEU A 131 10.96 -27.13 -9.77
C LEU A 131 12.28 -26.70 -10.43
N GLY A 132 12.29 -26.63 -11.76
CA GLY A 132 13.46 -26.21 -12.53
C GLY A 132 13.72 -24.69 -12.48
N ASN A 133 14.95 -24.24 -12.76
CA ASN A 133 15.31 -22.82 -12.72
C ASN A 133 14.42 -21.92 -13.61
N GLU A 134 13.96 -22.41 -14.76
CA GLU A 134 13.08 -21.65 -15.66
C GLU A 134 11.65 -21.50 -15.12
N GLU A 135 11.12 -22.52 -14.43
CA GLU A 135 9.81 -22.47 -13.76
C GLU A 135 9.86 -21.56 -12.53
N LEU A 136 10.98 -21.56 -11.81
CA LEU A 136 11.26 -20.64 -10.71
C LEU A 136 11.30 -19.18 -11.18
N GLU A 137 11.95 -18.92 -12.31
CA GLU A 137 12.04 -17.58 -12.87
C GLU A 137 10.69 -17.09 -13.40
N ALA A 138 9.87 -17.97 -14.01
CA ALA A 138 8.52 -17.67 -14.42
C ALA A 138 7.57 -17.39 -13.24
N LEU A 139 7.69 -18.13 -12.13
CA LEU A 139 6.92 -17.86 -10.90
C LEU A 139 7.36 -16.57 -10.21
N ALA A 140 8.67 -16.30 -10.16
CA ALA A 140 9.20 -15.05 -9.64
C ALA A 140 8.79 -13.84 -10.51
N GLU A 141 8.62 -14.03 -11.82
CA GLU A 141 8.01 -13.06 -12.73
C GLU A 141 6.50 -12.85 -12.43
N LEU A 142 5.77 -13.92 -12.12
CA LEU A 142 4.35 -13.87 -11.73
C LEU A 142 4.13 -13.20 -10.36
N GLN A 143 5.07 -13.34 -9.42
CA GLN A 143 5.03 -12.74 -8.08
C GLN A 143 5.93 -11.50 -7.97
N ARG A 144 5.88 -10.58 -8.93
CA ARG A 144 6.66 -9.32 -8.90
C ARG A 144 6.09 -8.26 -7.95
N GLY A 145 5.84 -8.63 -6.69
CA GLY A 145 5.41 -7.69 -5.67
C GLY A 145 4.59 -8.30 -4.56
N MET A 146 4.18 -7.43 -3.66
CA MET A 146 3.26 -7.76 -2.58
C MET A 146 2.08 -6.80 -2.59
N VAL A 147 1.04 -7.11 -1.84
CA VAL A 147 0.05 -6.13 -1.38
C VAL A 147 0.53 -5.54 -0.05
N ARG A 148 0.40 -4.24 0.15
CA ARG A 148 0.69 -3.57 1.42
C ARG A 148 -0.54 -2.87 1.94
N THR A 149 -0.95 -3.28 3.12
CA THR A 149 -1.94 -2.59 3.94
C THR A 149 -1.18 -1.62 4.84
N SER A 150 -1.70 -0.39 4.99
CA SER A 150 -1.03 0.66 5.76
C SER A 150 -2.06 1.38 6.61
N PHE A 151 -1.84 1.34 7.91
CA PHE A 151 -2.69 1.89 8.95
C PHE A 151 -2.11 3.22 9.42
N GLY A 152 -2.99 4.14 9.79
CA GLY A 152 -2.63 5.39 10.44
C GLY A 152 -3.62 5.76 11.54
N ILE A 153 -3.48 6.97 12.08
CA ILE A 153 -4.26 7.47 13.22
C ILE A 153 -5.79 7.49 13.03
N TYR A 154 -6.25 7.33 11.79
CA TYR A 154 -7.66 7.34 11.43
C TYR A 154 -8.26 5.94 11.26
N ASN A 155 -7.43 4.89 11.33
CA ASN A 155 -7.91 3.52 11.17
C ASN A 155 -8.38 2.92 12.49
N THR A 156 -9.35 2.01 12.39
CA THR A 156 -9.93 1.34 13.54
C THR A 156 -9.82 -0.18 13.44
N ARG A 157 -10.22 -0.88 14.51
CA ARG A 157 -10.30 -2.35 14.50
C ARG A 157 -11.35 -2.85 13.49
N GLU A 158 -12.42 -2.10 13.30
CA GLU A 158 -13.46 -2.40 12.31
C GLU A 158 -12.89 -2.37 10.88
N ASP A 159 -11.98 -1.45 10.57
CA ASP A 159 -11.27 -1.44 9.27
C ASP A 159 -10.44 -2.71 9.09
N VAL A 160 -9.73 -3.13 10.15
CA VAL A 160 -8.95 -4.37 10.16
C VAL A 160 -9.87 -5.59 9.98
N ASP A 161 -11.00 -5.63 10.69
CA ASP A 161 -11.97 -6.71 10.59
C ASP A 161 -12.58 -6.80 9.19
N ALA A 162 -12.88 -5.66 8.56
CA ALA A 162 -13.35 -5.59 7.18
C ALA A 162 -12.31 -6.14 6.19
N LEU A 163 -11.03 -5.74 6.36
CA LEU A 163 -9.92 -6.29 5.58
C LEU A 163 -9.76 -7.80 5.77
N VAL A 164 -9.79 -8.28 7.01
CA VAL A 164 -9.67 -9.72 7.33
C VAL A 164 -10.83 -10.51 6.74
N ALA A 165 -12.06 -9.99 6.81
CA ALA A 165 -13.23 -10.61 6.20
C ALA A 165 -13.10 -10.68 4.67
N ALA A 166 -12.67 -9.59 4.03
CA ALA A 166 -12.43 -9.54 2.60
C ALA A 166 -11.35 -10.55 2.16
N LEU A 167 -10.23 -10.62 2.88
CA LEU A 167 -9.15 -11.58 2.59
C LEU A 167 -9.62 -13.04 2.73
N LYS A 168 -10.44 -13.35 3.74
CA LYS A 168 -11.04 -14.68 3.89
C LYS A 168 -11.97 -15.02 2.72
N ASP A 169 -12.79 -14.07 2.29
CA ASP A 169 -13.68 -14.25 1.15
C ASP A 169 -12.91 -14.44 -0.17
N ILE A 170 -11.88 -13.63 -0.41
CA ILE A 170 -10.97 -13.78 -1.55
C ILE A 170 -10.31 -15.16 -1.55
N CYS A 171 -9.79 -15.61 -0.40
CA CYS A 171 -9.18 -16.93 -0.30
C CYS A 171 -10.16 -18.08 -0.55
N ALA A 172 -11.42 -17.92 -0.14
CA ALA A 172 -12.46 -18.93 -0.35
C ALA A 172 -12.99 -18.97 -1.81
N ASN A 173 -12.92 -17.86 -2.53
CA ASN A 173 -13.57 -17.68 -3.84
C ASN A 173 -12.58 -17.28 -4.97
N ARG A 174 -11.33 -17.74 -4.91
CA ARG A 174 -10.26 -17.33 -5.84
C ARG A 174 -10.63 -17.47 -7.32
N ASP A 175 -11.10 -18.65 -7.72
CA ASP A 175 -11.47 -18.95 -9.12
C ASP A 175 -12.61 -18.07 -9.61
N TYR A 176 -13.57 -17.76 -8.72
CA TYR A 176 -14.64 -16.84 -9.03
C TYR A 176 -14.07 -15.47 -9.35
N TYR A 177 -13.28 -14.88 -8.44
CA TYR A 177 -12.70 -13.56 -8.65
C TYR A 177 -11.80 -13.52 -9.88
N ASP A 178 -10.91 -14.49 -10.08
CA ASP A 178 -10.03 -14.53 -11.26
C ASP A 178 -10.83 -14.48 -12.58
N SER A 179 -11.94 -15.22 -12.66
CA SER A 179 -12.83 -15.21 -13.83
C SER A 179 -13.53 -13.86 -14.10
N GLN A 180 -13.58 -12.96 -13.11
CA GLN A 180 -14.18 -11.63 -13.27
C GLN A 180 -13.21 -10.59 -13.81
N TYR A 181 -11.93 -10.92 -13.99
CA TYR A 181 -10.92 -9.98 -14.50
C TYR A 181 -10.26 -10.49 -15.77
N HIS A 182 -9.64 -9.56 -16.49
CA HIS A 182 -8.65 -9.87 -17.51
C HIS A 182 -7.41 -9.00 -17.31
N GLN A 183 -6.27 -9.53 -17.72
CA GLN A 183 -4.99 -8.84 -17.62
C GLN A 183 -4.71 -8.09 -18.93
N ALA A 184 -4.66 -6.75 -18.88
CA ALA A 184 -4.41 -5.94 -20.09
C ALA A 184 -2.91 -5.65 -20.34
N ALA A 185 -2.07 -5.77 -19.30
CA ALA A 185 -0.61 -5.67 -19.33
C ALA A 185 -0.02 -6.48 -18.17
N CYS A 186 1.31 -6.69 -18.14
CA CYS A 186 1.97 -7.62 -17.20
C CYS A 186 1.65 -7.41 -15.70
N THR A 187 1.08 -6.27 -15.30
CA THR A 187 0.80 -5.98 -13.88
C THR A 187 -0.62 -5.45 -13.59
N ASN A 188 -1.45 -5.16 -14.60
CA ASN A 188 -2.75 -4.51 -14.37
C ASN A 188 -3.91 -5.43 -14.70
N TYR A 189 -4.82 -5.58 -13.74
CA TYR A 189 -6.07 -6.34 -13.86
C TYR A 189 -7.24 -5.37 -14.00
N PHE A 190 -8.15 -5.68 -14.92
CA PHE A 190 -9.36 -4.89 -15.16
C PHE A 190 -10.58 -5.79 -15.02
N HIS A 191 -11.58 -5.29 -14.30
CA HIS A 191 -12.83 -6.01 -14.15
C HIS A 191 -13.55 -6.12 -15.51
N ASN A 192 -14.12 -7.30 -15.79
CA ASN A 192 -14.72 -7.62 -17.09
C ASN A 192 -15.98 -6.79 -17.38
N THR A 193 -16.71 -6.41 -16.33
CA THR A 193 -18.00 -5.71 -16.44
C THR A 193 -18.08 -4.37 -15.71
N PHE A 194 -17.13 -4.10 -14.80
CA PHE A 194 -17.15 -2.91 -13.96
C PHE A 194 -16.05 -1.98 -14.44
N ASN A 195 -16.38 -0.71 -14.62
CA ASN A 195 -15.41 0.30 -15.02
C ASN A 195 -15.72 1.59 -14.27
N PHE A 196 -14.76 2.04 -13.46
CA PHE A 196 -14.86 3.30 -12.73
C PHE A 196 -14.26 4.44 -13.57
N ASP A 197 -15.12 5.29 -14.12
CA ASP A 197 -14.68 6.50 -14.83
C ASP A 197 -14.29 7.61 -13.84
N SER A 198 -13.05 7.51 -13.35
CA SER A 198 -12.49 8.54 -12.46
C SER A 198 -12.48 9.93 -13.09
N ALA A 199 -12.39 10.05 -14.42
CA ALA A 199 -12.39 11.33 -15.10
C ALA A 199 -13.77 11.97 -15.04
N ALA A 200 -14.85 11.19 -15.13
CA ALA A 200 -16.20 11.71 -14.94
C ALA A 200 -16.48 12.15 -13.50
N VAL A 201 -16.01 11.39 -12.51
CA VAL A 201 -16.28 11.62 -11.08
C VAL A 201 -15.46 12.77 -10.49
N PHE A 202 -14.17 12.88 -10.84
CA PHE A 202 -13.28 13.91 -10.32
C PHE A 202 -13.02 15.05 -11.31
N SER A 203 -13.94 15.26 -12.27
CA SER A 203 -13.83 16.34 -13.24
C SER A 203 -14.07 17.69 -12.58
N THR A 204 -13.00 18.45 -12.41
CA THR A 204 -13.07 19.88 -12.03
C THR A 204 -13.96 20.67 -12.99
N ARG A 205 -13.94 20.32 -14.28
CA ARG A 205 -14.82 20.93 -15.27
C ARG A 205 -16.29 20.64 -14.99
N ASN A 206 -16.65 19.38 -14.70
CA ASN A 206 -18.04 19.01 -14.43
C ASN A 206 -18.54 19.68 -13.15
N GLU A 207 -17.68 19.80 -12.13
CA GLU A 207 -18.02 20.48 -10.88
C GLU A 207 -18.30 21.98 -11.10
N VAL A 208 -17.47 22.65 -11.92
CA VAL A 208 -17.68 24.05 -12.30
C VAL A 208 -18.94 24.21 -13.13
N ASP A 209 -19.15 23.35 -14.12
CA ASP A 209 -20.34 23.37 -14.99
C ASP A 209 -21.62 23.13 -14.16
N HIS A 210 -21.59 22.24 -13.17
CA HIS A 210 -22.69 21.99 -12.24
C HIS A 210 -22.99 23.22 -11.37
N TRP A 211 -21.96 23.83 -10.77
CA TRP A 211 -22.12 25.03 -9.96
C TRP A 211 -22.67 26.23 -10.75
N LEU A 212 -22.28 26.39 -12.02
CA LEU A 212 -22.78 27.47 -12.88
C LEU A 212 -24.23 27.26 -13.34
N THR A 213 -24.74 26.03 -13.26
CA THR A 213 -26.09 25.67 -13.71
C THR A 213 -27.10 25.42 -12.58
N ALA A 214 -26.62 25.34 -11.33
CA ALA A 214 -27.42 25.26 -10.11
C ALA A 214 -27.82 26.65 -9.59
#